data_AF-A0A957AK96-F1
#
_entry.id   AF-A0A957AK96-F1
#
_cell.length_a   1.000
_cell.length_b   1.000
_cell.length_c   1.000
_cell.angle_alpha   90.00
_cell.angle_beta   90.00
_cell.angle_gamma   90.00
#
_symmetry.space_group_name_H-M   'P 1'
#
loop_
_entity.id
_entity.type
_entity.pdbx_description
1 polymer ?
#
loop_
_entity_poly.entity_id
_entity_poly.type
_entity_poly.pdbx_seq_one_letter_code
_entity_poly.pdbx_strand_id
1 'polypeptide(L)'
;MTEGNAHMVTTLVGLTEDDLDTPALVVEVDTLDRNIAHVAKTLREAGVQWRPHAKGHKTPAIANRYMAAGAIGATVAKVSDAEIMAAAGIRDILIANQVVGP
;
A
#
# COMPACT_ATOMS: atom_id res chain seq x y z
N MET A 1 -15.05 39.06 12.01
CA MET A 1 -13.64 38.70 11.81
C MET A 1 -13.63 37.36 11.09
N THR A 2 -13.70 37.49 9.77
CA THR A 2 -13.22 36.60 8.69
C THR A 2 -13.09 35.09 8.94
N GLU A 3 -14.05 34.38 8.34
CA GLU A 3 -13.82 33.30 7.37
C GLU A 3 -12.90 32.15 7.82
N GLY A 4 -13.54 31.13 8.40
CA GLY A 4 -13.00 29.78 8.42
C GLY A 4 -12.88 29.28 6.98
N ASN A 5 -11.64 29.08 6.54
CA ASN A 5 -11.27 28.52 5.25
C ASN A 5 -11.88 27.11 5.11
N ALA A 6 -13.09 27.04 4.57
CA ALA A 6 -13.66 25.82 4.04
C ALA A 6 -12.82 25.45 2.81
N HIS A 7 -11.76 24.68 3.04
CA HIS A 7 -11.10 23.97 1.95
C HIS A 7 -12.16 23.11 1.27
N MET A 8 -12.68 23.58 0.14
CA MET A 8 -13.41 22.76 -0.81
C MET A 8 -12.54 21.53 -1.06
N VAL A 9 -13.06 20.35 -0.70
CA VAL A 9 -12.47 19.09 -1.14
C VAL A 9 -12.79 18.99 -2.63
N THR A 10 -11.94 19.59 -3.46
CA THR A 10 -11.97 19.37 -4.91
C THR A 10 -11.65 17.90 -5.12
N THR A 11 -12.63 17.14 -5.61
CA THR A 11 -12.40 15.73 -5.96
C THR A 11 -11.39 15.67 -7.09
N LEU A 12 -10.34 14.85 -6.94
CA LEU A 12 -9.34 14.59 -8.00
C LEU A 12 -9.83 13.53 -9.01
N VAL A 13 -10.98 12.90 -8.74
CA VAL A 13 -11.54 11.84 -9.60
C VAL A 13 -12.04 12.45 -10.91
N GLY A 14 -11.56 11.91 -12.03
CA GLY A 14 -11.94 12.34 -13.38
C GLY A 14 -10.97 13.35 -14.02
N LEU A 15 -9.98 13.82 -13.27
CA LEU A 15 -8.88 14.64 -13.79
C LEU A 15 -7.87 13.76 -14.56
N THR A 16 -7.21 14.37 -15.54
CA THR A 16 -6.06 13.78 -16.23
C THR A 16 -4.77 14.04 -15.45
N GLU A 17 -3.67 13.37 -15.82
CA GLU A 17 -2.35 13.60 -15.19
C GLU A 17 -1.90 15.06 -15.33
N ASP A 18 -2.18 15.68 -16.48
CA ASP A 18 -1.80 17.07 -16.78
C ASP A 18 -2.56 18.11 -15.91
N ASP A 19 -3.68 17.71 -15.31
CA ASP A 19 -4.48 18.57 -14.42
C ASP A 19 -3.96 18.55 -12.97
N LEU A 20 -2.98 17.67 -12.64
CA LEU A 20 -2.44 17.54 -11.29
C LEU A 20 -1.41 18.63 -11.00
N ASP A 21 -1.54 19.28 -9.85
CA ASP A 21 -0.51 20.19 -9.36
C ASP A 21 0.79 19.41 -9.06
N THR A 22 1.93 19.94 -9.49
CA THR A 22 3.22 19.25 -9.41
C THR A 22 4.09 19.82 -8.30
N PRO A 23 4.80 18.96 -7.53
CA PRO A 23 5.02 17.53 -7.76
C PRO A 23 3.88 16.63 -7.24
N ALA A 24 3.54 15.62 -8.03
CA ALA A 24 2.59 14.57 -7.67
C ALA A 24 3.23 13.17 -7.78
N LEU A 25 2.97 12.30 -6.80
CA LEU A 25 3.30 10.88 -6.89
C LEU A 25 2.10 10.13 -7.48
N VAL A 26 2.24 9.65 -8.71
CA VAL A 26 1.19 8.93 -9.44
C VAL A 26 1.53 7.43 -9.50
N VAL A 27 0.50 6.59 -9.41
CA VAL A 27 0.61 5.13 -9.58
C VAL A 27 -0.37 4.67 -10.63
N GLU A 28 0.16 4.09 -11.71
CA GLU A 28 -0.63 3.43 -12.75
C GLU A 28 -1.26 2.15 -12.20
N VAL A 29 -2.56 2.21 -11.89
CA VAL A 29 -3.29 1.14 -11.20
C VAL A 29 -3.30 -0.16 -11.99
N ASP A 30 -3.51 -0.09 -13.31
CA ASP A 30 -3.51 -1.28 -14.17
C ASP A 30 -2.13 -1.94 -14.22
N THR A 31 -1.06 -1.14 -14.22
CA THR A 31 0.31 -1.66 -14.18
C THR A 31 0.62 -2.29 -12.82
N LEU A 32 0.18 -1.66 -11.73
CA LEU A 32 0.29 -2.22 -10.38
C LEU A 32 -0.40 -3.60 -10.32
N ASP A 33 -1.63 -3.70 -10.79
CA ASP A 33 -2.41 -4.94 -10.74
C ASP A 33 -1.80 -6.04 -11.61
N ARG A 34 -1.30 -5.70 -12.82
CA ARG A 34 -0.55 -6.65 -13.65
C ARG A 34 0.71 -7.16 -12.95
N ASN A 35 1.45 -6.28 -12.30
CA ASN A 35 2.67 -6.66 -11.58
C ASN A 35 2.35 -7.57 -10.39
N ILE A 36 1.30 -7.26 -9.63
CA ILE A 36 0.82 -8.10 -8.52
C ILE A 36 0.43 -9.49 -9.03
N ALA A 37 -0.39 -9.54 -10.10
CA ALA A 37 -0.84 -10.79 -10.68
C ALA A 37 0.32 -11.64 -11.20
N HIS A 38 1.32 -11.01 -11.82
CA HIS A 38 2.53 -11.68 -12.30
C HIS A 38 3.30 -12.33 -11.15
N VAL A 39 3.61 -11.58 -10.09
CA VAL A 39 4.36 -12.12 -8.94
C VAL A 39 3.57 -13.22 -8.23
N ALA A 40 2.26 -13.01 -8.02
CA ALA A 40 1.39 -14.01 -7.40
C ALA A 40 1.34 -15.31 -8.21
N LYS A 41 1.26 -15.21 -9.55
CA LYS A 41 1.31 -16.38 -10.44
C LYS A 41 2.65 -17.12 -10.31
N THR A 42 3.77 -16.41 -10.41
CA THR A 42 5.11 -16.99 -10.34
C THR A 42 5.33 -17.73 -9.02
N LEU A 43 4.93 -17.14 -7.89
CA LEU A 43 5.14 -17.75 -6.57
C LEU A 43 4.21 -18.95 -6.34
N ARG A 44 2.99 -18.91 -6.86
CA ARG A 44 2.07 -20.06 -6.87
C ARG A 44 2.62 -21.22 -7.70
N GLU A 45 3.15 -20.94 -8.89
CA GLU A 45 3.77 -21.97 -9.76
C GLU A 45 5.02 -22.58 -9.11
N ALA A 46 5.78 -21.79 -8.36
CA ALA A 46 6.92 -22.26 -7.58
C ALA A 46 6.52 -23.01 -6.28
N GLY A 47 5.23 -23.07 -5.93
CA GLY A 47 4.75 -23.76 -4.73
C GLY A 47 5.16 -23.09 -3.42
N VAL A 48 5.46 -21.78 -3.43
CA VAL A 48 5.90 -21.03 -2.25
C VAL A 48 4.86 -19.98 -1.83
N GLN A 49 4.81 -19.73 -0.52
CA GLN A 49 3.99 -18.64 0.03
C GLN A 49 4.73 -17.31 -0.07
N TRP A 50 4.00 -16.21 0.02
CA TRP A 50 4.58 -14.87 -0.10
C TRP A 50 3.99 -13.84 0.85
N ARG A 51 4.88 -13.01 1.43
CA ARG A 51 4.58 -11.86 2.30
C ARG A 51 5.25 -10.60 1.75
N PRO A 52 4.59 -9.83 0.88
CA PRO A 52 5.17 -8.64 0.25
C PRO A 52 5.63 -7.59 1.26
N HIS A 53 6.73 -6.90 0.96
CA HIS A 53 7.28 -5.90 1.86
C HIS A 53 6.71 -4.50 1.58
N ALA A 54 5.96 -3.96 2.54
CA ALA A 54 5.28 -2.68 2.42
C ALA A 54 6.15 -1.45 2.72
N LYS A 55 7.45 -1.58 3.00
CA LYS A 55 8.31 -0.42 3.32
C LYS A 55 8.37 0.61 2.20
N GLY A 56 8.22 0.17 0.95
CA GLY A 56 8.34 1.00 -0.23
C GLY A 56 7.13 1.91 -0.42
N HIS A 57 5.92 1.35 -0.33
CA HIS A 57 4.68 2.10 -0.59
C HIS A 57 3.96 2.59 0.68
N LYS A 58 4.08 1.88 1.81
CA LYS A 58 3.42 2.20 3.09
C LYS A 58 1.89 2.39 3.02
N THR A 59 1.26 1.98 1.93
CA THR A 59 -0.18 2.12 1.65
C THR A 59 -0.95 0.82 1.92
N PRO A 60 -1.90 0.79 2.89
CA PRO A 60 -2.69 -0.41 3.16
C PRO A 60 -3.59 -0.87 2.01
N ALA A 61 -4.10 0.07 1.21
CA ALA A 61 -4.92 -0.27 0.04
C ALA A 61 -4.16 -1.17 -0.96
N ILE A 62 -2.87 -0.93 -1.16
CA ILE A 62 -2.00 -1.77 -2.00
C ILE A 62 -1.76 -3.13 -1.32
N ALA A 63 -1.53 -3.14 -0.01
CA ALA A 63 -1.34 -4.39 0.73
C ALA A 63 -2.58 -5.31 0.70
N ASN A 64 -3.79 -4.74 0.73
CA ASN A 64 -5.03 -5.48 0.54
C ASN A 64 -5.15 -6.09 -0.87
N ARG A 65 -4.64 -5.41 -1.92
CA ARG A 65 -4.55 -6.02 -3.26
C ARG A 65 -3.64 -7.26 -3.26
N TYR A 66 -2.55 -7.24 -2.49
CA TYR A 66 -1.71 -8.45 -2.32
C TYR A 66 -2.48 -9.58 -1.63
N MET A 67 -3.24 -9.29 -0.57
CA MET A 67 -4.05 -10.29 0.13
C MET A 67 -5.07 -10.93 -0.83
N ALA A 68 -5.74 -10.11 -1.64
CA ALA A 68 -6.64 -10.58 -2.69
C ALA A 68 -5.94 -11.45 -3.75
N ALA A 69 -4.66 -11.20 -4.01
CA ALA A 69 -3.81 -12.01 -4.88
C ALA A 69 -3.21 -13.25 -4.20
N GLY A 70 -3.60 -13.56 -2.97
CA GLY A 70 -3.18 -14.76 -2.23
C GLY A 70 -1.88 -14.60 -1.43
N ALA A 71 -1.47 -13.38 -1.12
CA ALA A 71 -0.43 -13.17 -0.12
C ALA A 71 -0.93 -13.59 1.26
N ILE A 72 -0.06 -14.23 2.04
CA ILE A 72 -0.43 -14.76 3.36
C ILE A 72 -0.35 -13.69 4.46
N GLY A 73 0.20 -12.52 4.14
CA GLY A 73 0.47 -11.45 5.09
C GLY A 73 1.36 -10.37 4.47
N ALA A 74 1.81 -9.43 5.30
CA ALA A 74 2.68 -8.33 4.89
C ALA A 74 4.00 -8.33 5.67
N THR A 75 5.05 -7.76 5.08
CA THR A 75 6.32 -7.50 5.76
C THR A 75 6.52 -5.99 5.90
N VAL A 76 6.93 -5.52 7.07
CA VAL A 76 7.19 -4.09 7.36
C VAL A 76 8.55 -3.90 8.03
N ALA A 77 9.02 -2.65 8.08
CA ALA A 77 10.35 -2.33 8.62
C ALA A 77 10.31 -1.77 10.06
N LYS A 78 9.14 -1.33 10.52
CA LYS A 78 8.93 -0.64 11.81
C LYS A 78 7.61 -1.08 12.45
N VAL A 79 7.54 -1.00 13.78
CA VAL A 79 6.32 -1.30 14.55
C VAL A 79 5.16 -0.38 14.13
N SER A 80 5.41 0.91 13.94
CA SER A 80 4.39 1.87 13.51
C SER A 80 3.77 1.53 12.15
N ASP A 81 4.55 0.95 11.23
CA ASP A 81 4.03 0.49 9.94
C ASP A 81 3.15 -0.77 10.14
N ALA A 82 3.49 -1.64 11.09
CA ALA A 82 2.68 -2.81 11.43
C ALA A 82 1.31 -2.41 12.01
N GLU A 83 1.27 -1.41 12.87
CA GLU A 83 0.04 -0.90 13.49
C GLU A 83 -0.95 -0.40 12.42
N ILE A 84 -0.46 0.35 11.43
CA ILE A 84 -1.28 0.85 10.31
C ILE A 84 -1.83 -0.32 9.46
N MET A 85 -1.00 -1.31 9.16
CA MET A 85 -1.43 -2.49 8.39
C MET A 85 -2.44 -3.34 9.18
N ALA A 86 -2.25 -3.48 10.49
CA ALA A 86 -3.17 -4.20 11.38
C ALA A 86 -4.53 -3.52 11.47
N ALA A 87 -4.55 -2.18 11.60
CA ALA A 87 -5.77 -1.38 11.59
C ALA A 87 -6.55 -1.51 10.28
N ALA A 88 -5.84 -1.73 9.16
CA ALA A 88 -6.44 -1.97 7.85
C ALA A 88 -6.89 -3.43 7.61
N GLY A 89 -6.81 -4.30 8.62
CA GLY A 89 -7.33 -5.66 8.59
C GLY A 89 -6.30 -6.74 8.22
N ILE A 90 -5.04 -6.40 7.99
CA ILE A 90 -3.98 -7.39 7.70
C ILE A 90 -3.53 -8.02 9.03
N ARG A 91 -3.66 -9.34 9.16
CA ARG A 91 -3.49 -10.04 10.46
C ARG A 91 -2.18 -10.80 10.62
N ASP A 92 -1.50 -11.14 9.52
CA ASP A 92 -0.17 -11.75 9.53
C ASP A 92 0.84 -10.70 9.05
N ILE A 93 1.63 -10.16 9.99
CA ILE A 93 2.58 -9.09 9.72
C ILE A 93 3.95 -9.45 10.30
N LEU A 94 4.95 -9.55 9.44
CA LEU A 94 6.34 -9.72 9.83
C LEU A 94 7.03 -8.35 9.92
N ILE A 95 7.59 -8.02 11.08
CA ILE A 95 8.54 -6.91 11.19
C ILE A 95 9.92 -7.47 10.82
N ALA A 96 10.37 -7.24 9.58
CA ALA A 96 11.66 -7.72 9.07
C ALA A 96 12.81 -6.81 9.50
N ASN A 97 12.87 -6.50 10.80
CA ASN A 97 13.92 -5.71 11.43
C ASN A 97 13.95 -5.98 12.94
N GLN A 98 15.04 -5.62 13.61
CA GLN A 98 15.10 -5.66 15.06
C GLN A 98 14.20 -4.57 15.67
N VAL A 99 13.47 -4.94 16.72
CA VAL A 99 12.69 -3.98 17.53
C VAL A 99 13.54 -3.64 18.74
N VAL A 100 14.08 -2.43 18.77
CA VAL A 100 14.93 -1.93 19.85
C VAL A 100 14.30 -0.64 20.39
N GLY A 101 14.06 -0.61 21.69
CA GLY A 101 13.44 0.49 22.44
C GLY A 101 13.48 0.15 23.94
N PRO A 102 13.16 1.11 24.82
CA PRO A 102 13.08 0.87 26.26
C PRO A 102 12.09 -0.24 26.64
#